data_AF-A0A1G1WG27-F1
#
_entry.id   AF-A0A1G1WG27-F1
#
_cell.length_a   1.000
_cell.length_b   1.000
_cell.length_c   1.000
_cell.angle_alpha   90.00
_cell.angle_beta   90.00
_cell.angle_gamma   90.00
#
_symmetry.space_group_name_H-M   'P 1'
#
loop_
_entity.id
_entity.type
_entity.pdbx_description
1 polymer ?
#
loop_
_entity_poly.entity_id
_entity_poly.type
_entity_poly.pdbx_seq_one_letter_code
_entity_poly.pdbx_strand_id
1 'polypeptide(L)'
;MTYEVGSRYPKPGDKVKVAEKKNYTSGQLTEGIVRDVLTSKKFHPRGHKVRLTNGIIGRVRQFTDEHQNRLPADGEETSNTLYTLGEDDLA
;
A
#
# COMPACT_ATOMS: atom_id res chain seq x y z
N MET A 1 -15.93 -0.40 -14.54
CA MET A 1 -15.46 0.48 -13.43
C MET A 1 -14.21 -0.10 -12.81
N THR A 2 -13.05 0.27 -13.34
CA THR A 2 -11.72 0.09 -12.73
C THR A 2 -11.52 1.20 -11.70
N TYR A 3 -11.19 0.86 -10.46
CA TYR A 3 -10.93 1.87 -9.42
C TYR A 3 -9.45 2.24 -9.41
N GLU A 4 -9.16 3.52 -9.18
CA GLU A 4 -7.82 4.13 -9.14
C GLU A 4 -7.00 3.77 -7.89
N VAL A 5 -7.31 2.65 -7.23
CA VAL A 5 -6.48 2.11 -6.14
C VAL A 5 -5.12 1.62 -6.63
N GLY A 6 -4.90 1.58 -7.95
CA GLY A 6 -3.63 1.27 -8.58
C GLY A 6 -3.07 -0.08 -8.10
N SER A 7 -1.74 -0.13 -7.97
CA SER A 7 -0.96 -1.24 -7.40
C SER A 7 -0.62 -1.01 -5.91
N ARG A 8 -1.20 0.00 -5.26
CA ARG A 8 -0.86 0.35 -3.87
C ARG A 8 -1.43 -0.70 -2.93
N TYR A 9 -0.55 -1.52 -2.38
CA TYR A 9 -0.90 -2.53 -1.39
C TYR A 9 -1.16 -1.86 -0.04
N PRO A 10 -2.37 -2.00 0.55
CA PRO A 10 -2.68 -1.44 1.87
C PRO A 10 -1.84 -2.12 2.93
N LYS A 11 -1.40 -1.37 3.95
CA LYS A 11 -0.75 -1.92 5.14
C LYS A 11 -1.66 -1.70 6.36
N PRO A 12 -1.56 -2.55 7.39
CA PRO A 12 -2.20 -2.28 8.67
C PRO A 12 -1.77 -0.90 9.19
N GLY A 13 -2.73 -0.06 9.57
CA GLY A 13 -2.49 1.33 9.97
C GLY A 13 -2.79 2.38 8.90
N ASP A 14 -2.88 2.03 7.62
CA ASP A 14 -3.28 2.98 6.57
C ASP A 14 -4.73 3.45 6.80
N LYS A 15 -4.97 4.75 6.66
CA LYS A 15 -6.33 5.30 6.53
C LYS A 15 -6.85 5.10 5.11
N VAL A 16 -8.00 4.43 5.01
CA VAL A 16 -8.62 4.08 3.74
C VAL A 16 -10.12 4.32 3.78
N LYS A 17 -10.68 4.55 2.59
CA LYS A 17 -12.12 4.55 2.33
C LYS A 17 -12.50 3.24 1.67
N VAL A 18 -13.39 2.49 2.32
CA VAL A 18 -13.87 1.18 1.85
C VAL A 18 -15.34 1.25 1.45
N ALA A 19 -15.71 0.51 0.40
CA ALA A 19 -17.10 0.25 0.09
C ALA A 19 -17.53 -1.09 0.70
N GLU A 20 -18.58 -1.05 1.51
CA GLU A 20 -19.27 -2.24 2.01
C GLU A 20 -20.29 -2.76 0.99
N LYS A 21 -20.59 -4.06 1.06
CA LYS A 21 -21.59 -4.67 0.18
C LYS A 21 -22.97 -4.00 0.33
N LYS A 22 -23.33 -3.61 1.56
CA LYS A 22 -24.59 -2.93 1.87
C LYS A 22 -24.71 -1.56 1.19
N ASN A 23 -23.58 -0.91 0.93
CA ASN A 23 -23.51 0.44 0.38
C ASN A 23 -23.17 0.50 -1.11
N TYR A 24 -23.18 -0.63 -1.81
CA TYR A 24 -22.94 -0.63 -3.26
C TYR A 24 -24.00 0.14 -4.06
N THR A 25 -25.25 0.20 -3.57
CA THR A 25 -26.33 0.97 -4.22
C THR A 25 -26.23 2.46 -3.92
N SER A 26 -25.94 2.85 -2.67
CA SER A 26 -25.83 4.27 -2.28
C SER A 26 -24.48 4.89 -2.59
N GLY A 27 -23.45 4.10 -2.89
CA GLY A 27 -22.12 4.59 -3.21
C GLY A 27 -21.33 5.18 -2.03
N GLN A 28 -21.89 5.22 -0.81
CA GLN A 28 -21.18 5.77 0.34
C GLN A 28 -19.96 4.92 0.68
N LEU A 29 -18.90 5.60 1.10
CA LEU A 29 -17.64 5.00 1.52
C LEU A 29 -17.49 5.16 3.02
N THR A 30 -17.10 4.08 3.67
CA THR A 30 -16.77 4.10 5.09
C THR A 30 -15.28 4.38 5.22
N GLU A 31 -14.92 5.46 5.90
CA GLU A 31 -13.54 5.74 6.24
C GLU A 31 -13.13 4.95 7.50
N GLY A 32 -11.90 4.44 7.51
CA GLY A 32 -11.33 3.84 8.70
C GLY A 32 -9.90 3.38 8.50
N ILE A 33 -9.35 2.76 9.56
CA ILE A 33 -7.97 2.28 9.60
C ILE A 33 -7.96 0.79 9.24
N VAL A 34 -7.05 0.39 8.35
CA VAL A 34 -6.85 -1.03 8.00
C VAL A 34 -6.30 -1.78 9.21
N ARG A 35 -6.97 -2.88 9.57
CA ARG A 35 -6.49 -3.85 10.55
C ARG A 35 -5.83 -5.04 9.87
N ASP A 36 -6.54 -5.69 8.96
CA ASP A 36 -6.04 -6.85 8.21
C ASP A 36 -6.28 -6.69 6.71
N VAL A 37 -5.33 -7.17 5.92
CA VAL A 37 -5.47 -7.26 4.46
C VAL A 37 -5.85 -8.69 4.10
N LEU A 38 -7.05 -8.86 3.54
CA LEU A 38 -7.62 -10.16 3.17
C LEU A 38 -7.44 -10.47 1.67
N THR A 39 -6.49 -9.80 1.03
CA THR A 39 -6.18 -9.94 -0.39
C THR A 39 -4.83 -10.65 -0.55
N SER A 40 -4.79 -11.68 -1.40
CA SER A 40 -3.53 -12.40 -1.68
C SER A 40 -2.80 -11.87 -2.92
N LYS A 41 -3.52 -11.37 -3.93
CA LYS A 41 -2.90 -10.82 -5.16
C LYS A 41 -2.62 -9.32 -5.03
N LYS A 42 -1.57 -8.84 -5.70
CA LYS A 42 -1.21 -7.41 -5.74
C LYS A 42 -2.10 -6.58 -6.68
N PHE A 43 -2.67 -7.19 -7.72
CA PHE A 43 -3.56 -6.50 -8.65
C PHE A 43 -5.01 -6.93 -8.46
N HIS A 44 -5.89 -5.96 -8.17
CA HIS A 44 -7.34 -6.21 -8.04
C HIS A 44 -8.13 -5.10 -8.75
N PRO A 45 -8.87 -5.40 -9.84
CA PRO A 45 -9.59 -4.39 -10.60
C PRO A 45 -10.71 -3.69 -9.81
N ARG A 46 -11.20 -4.34 -8.75
CA ARG A 46 -12.23 -3.83 -7.84
C ARG A 46 -11.68 -3.37 -6.48
N GLY A 47 -10.36 -3.35 -6.32
CA GLY A 47 -9.68 -3.00 -5.08
C GLY A 47 -9.47 -4.15 -4.09
N HIS A 48 -8.60 -3.87 -3.11
CA HIS A 48 -8.17 -4.81 -2.09
C HIS A 48 -9.27 -5.09 -1.07
N LYS A 49 -9.43 -6.36 -0.69
CA LYS A 49 -10.34 -6.71 0.41
C LYS A 49 -9.61 -6.50 1.73
N VAL A 50 -10.14 -5.67 2.61
CA VAL A 50 -9.54 -5.37 3.92
C VAL A 50 -10.58 -5.45 5.03
N ARG A 51 -10.10 -5.67 6.25
CA ARG A 51 -10.85 -5.51 7.49
C ARG A 51 -10.37 -4.25 8.19
N LEU A 52 -11.30 -3.39 8.56
CA LEU A 52 -11.03 -2.20 9.35
C LEU A 52 -10.93 -2.52 10.85
N THR A 53 -10.33 -1.62 11.62
CA THR A 53 -10.27 -1.71 13.09
C THR A 53 -11.65 -1.80 13.74
N ASN A 54 -12.66 -1.17 13.14
CA ASN A 54 -14.06 -1.23 13.57
C ASN A 54 -14.76 -2.57 13.25
N GLY A 55 -14.05 -3.56 12.71
CA GLY A 55 -14.60 -4.87 12.32
C GLY A 55 -15.28 -4.92 10.95
N ILE A 56 -15.43 -3.76 10.30
CA ILE A 56 -16.05 -3.63 8.98
C ILE A 56 -15.15 -4.27 7.90
N ILE A 57 -15.76 -5.01 6.97
CA ILE A 57 -15.05 -5.64 5.85
C ILE A 57 -15.55 -5.04 4.54
N GLY A 58 -14.62 -4.48 3.76
CA GLY A 58 -14.94 -3.78 2.52
C GLY A 58 -13.88 -3.90 1.44
N ARG A 59 -14.19 -3.34 0.27
CA ARG A 59 -13.25 -3.14 -0.84
C ARG A 59 -12.65 -1.74 -0.74
N VAL A 60 -11.33 -1.63 -0.67
CA VAL A 60 -10.64 -0.33 -0.68
C VAL A 60 -10.89 0.36 -2.01
N ARG A 61 -11.39 1.59 -1.94
CA ARG A 61 -11.62 2.47 -3.10
C ARG A 61 -10.66 3.64 -3.14
N GLN A 62 -10.21 4.13 -1.98
CA GLN A 62 -9.31 5.27 -1.89
C GLN A 62 -8.45 5.17 -0.62
N PHE A 63 -7.19 5.61 -0.72
CA PHE A 63 -6.32 5.84 0.42
C PHE A 63 -6.43 7.31 0.82
N THR A 64 -6.67 7.59 2.10
CA THR A 64 -6.65 8.96 2.66
C THR A 64 -5.39 9.22 3.47
N ASP A 65 -4.52 8.21 3.57
CA ASP A 65 -3.21 8.32 4.15
C ASP A 65 -2.31 9.25 3.31
N GLU A 66 -2.16 10.47 3.82
CA GLU A 66 -1.27 11.52 3.35
C GLU A 66 0.11 11.42 4.01
N HIS A 67 0.64 10.23 4.30
CA HIS A 67 2.03 10.10 4.73
C HIS A 67 2.94 10.54 3.58
N GLN A 68 3.14 11.85 3.53
CA GLN A 68 4.23 12.50 2.87
C GLN A 68 5.47 11.77 3.32
N ASN A 69 6.12 11.17 2.33
CA ASN A 69 7.55 10.96 2.30
C ASN A 69 8.22 12.15 2.99
N ARG A 70 8.46 12.07 4.30
CA ARG A 70 9.45 12.93 4.94
C ARG A 70 10.74 12.51 4.28
N LEU A 71 11.23 13.35 3.36
CA LEU A 71 12.59 13.22 2.86
C LEU A 71 13.47 13.05 4.11
N PRO A 72 14.30 11.99 4.21
CA PRO A 72 15.41 12.04 5.13
C PRO A 72 16.24 13.25 4.70
N ALA A 73 16.26 14.28 5.54
CA ALA A 73 17.08 15.47 5.33
C ALA A 73 18.57 15.19 5.60
N ASP A 74 18.90 13.97 6.00
CA ASP A 74 20.27 13.54 6.26
C ASP A 74 20.57 12.34 5.36
N GLY A 75 21.57 12.50 4.50
CA GLY A 75 21.98 11.50 3.52
C GLY A 75 22.58 10.28 4.21
N GLU A 76 21.97 9.12 4.00
CA GLU A 76 22.57 7.84 4.33
C GLU A 76 22.82 7.09 3.02
N GLU A 77 24.11 7.05 2.72
CA GLU A 77 24.85 6.48 1.61
C GLU A 77 24.31 5.14 1.07
N THR A 78 24.21 5.05 -0.26
CA THR A 78 24.04 3.78 -0.96
C THR A 78 25.31 2.95 -0.80
N SER A 79 25.39 2.10 0.22
CA SER A 79 26.41 1.06 0.28
C SER A 79 26.03 -0.10 -0.65
N ASN A 80 26.02 0.15 -1.97
CA ASN A 80 26.16 -0.93 -2.92
C ASN A 80 27.65 -1.26 -2.92
N THR A 81 27.99 -2.29 -2.15
CA THR A 81 29.35 -2.81 -1.97
C THR A 81 30.02 -2.99 -3.34
N LEU A 82 30.97 -2.12 -3.64
CA LEU A 82 32.10 -2.37 -4.52
C LEU A 82 32.93 -3.51 -3.91
N TYR A 83 33.33 -4.48 -4.74
CA TYR A 83 34.49 -5.40 -4.70
C TYR A 83 34.05 -6.64 -5.50
N THR A 84 34.73 -7.08 -6.57
CA THR A 84 36.17 -7.11 -6.84
C THR A 84 36.43 -7.12 -8.35
N LEU A 85 37.18 -6.15 -8.88
CA LEU A 85 38.07 -6.36 -10.04
C LEU A 85 39.49 -6.25 -9.48
N GLY A 86 40.13 -7.41 -9.29
CA GLY A 86 41.56 -7.51 -9.03
C GLY A 86 42.24 -7.88 -10.35
N GLU A 87 42.65 -6.87 -11.10
CA GLU A 87 43.45 -7.00 -12.32
C GLU A 87 44.87 -6.47 -12.03
N ASP A 88 45.62 -7.11 -11.14
CA ASP A 88 47.03 -6.72 -10.88
C ASP A 88 47.94 -7.90 -10.45
N ASP A 89 47.62 -9.15 -10.80
CA ASP A 89 48.44 -10.34 -10.44
C ASP A 89 48.78 -11.27 -11.63
N LEU A 90 49.08 -10.70 -12.81
CA LEU A 90 49.90 -11.42 -13.80
C LEU A 90 51.02 -10.51 -14.30
N ALA A 91 52.19 -10.79 -13.72
CA ALA A 91 53.51 -10.32 -14.08
C ALA A 91 53.93 -10.70 -15.51
#